data_AF-A0A5J9WD81-F1
#
_entry.id   AF-A0A5J9WD81-F1
#
_cell.length_a   1.000
_cell.length_b   1.000
_cell.length_c   1.000
_cell.angle_alpha   90.00
_cell.angle_beta   90.00
_cell.angle_gamma   90.00
#
_symmetry.space_group_name_H-M   'P 1'
#
loop_
_entity.id
_entity.type
_entity.pdbx_description
1 polymer ?
#
loop_
_entity_poly.entity_id
_entity_poly.type
_entity_poly.pdbx_seq_one_letter_code
_entity_poly.pdbx_strand_id
1 'polypeptide(L)'
;MDPDHAATSLADCATAASSSSSLIFLGTGCSGALPDARCLVQPSTPPCAVCSTALSLPPDQNPNYRCNTSLLIDYCHDDGTHKYILIDVGKTFREQVIRWFVRHKVPSIDSIILTHEHADAVLGLDGVWMV
;
A
#
# COMPACT_ATOMS: atom_id res chain seq x y z
N MET A 1 8.47 51.66 -23.11
CA MET A 1 8.21 50.87 -24.34
C MET A 1 9.13 49.67 -24.26
N ASP A 2 8.61 48.56 -23.75
CA ASP A 2 9.13 47.20 -23.91
C ASP A 2 8.91 46.72 -25.37
N PRO A 3 9.39 45.53 -25.83
CA PRO A 3 10.57 44.71 -25.49
C PRO A 3 11.19 44.00 -26.75
N ASP A 4 11.84 42.83 -26.56
CA ASP A 4 12.26 41.77 -27.52
C ASP A 4 13.73 41.81 -28.00
N HIS A 5 14.60 40.80 -27.79
CA HIS A 5 14.37 39.37 -27.87
C HIS A 5 15.08 38.55 -26.78
N ALA A 6 14.29 37.71 -26.12
CA ALA A 6 14.73 36.54 -25.38
C ALA A 6 15.22 35.44 -26.34
N ALA A 7 16.36 34.82 -26.00
CA ALA A 7 16.65 33.45 -26.37
C ALA A 7 16.68 32.64 -25.07
N THR A 8 15.48 32.24 -24.64
CA THR A 8 15.24 31.38 -23.48
C THR A 8 15.76 29.98 -23.80
N SER A 9 16.86 29.58 -23.15
CA SER A 9 17.27 28.18 -23.07
C SER A 9 16.26 27.40 -22.25
N LEU A 10 15.28 26.81 -22.93
CA LEU A 10 14.43 25.75 -22.40
C LEU A 10 15.27 24.48 -22.26
N ALA A 11 15.84 24.27 -21.07
CA ALA A 11 16.41 22.97 -20.71
C ALA A 11 16.22 22.73 -19.20
N ASP A 12 15.30 21.81 -18.94
CA ASP A 12 15.25 20.91 -17.78
C ASP A 12 15.12 21.52 -16.39
N CYS A 13 13.92 22.06 -16.12
CA CYS A 13 13.36 21.95 -14.77
C CYS A 13 12.59 20.62 -14.67
N ALA A 14 13.30 19.50 -14.83
CA ALA A 14 12.84 18.26 -14.23
C ALA A 14 12.89 18.52 -12.72
N THR A 15 11.73 18.71 -12.10
CA THR A 15 11.61 18.69 -10.64
C THR A 15 12.29 17.41 -10.18
N ALA A 16 13.50 17.53 -9.64
CA ALA A 16 14.17 16.42 -9.00
C ALA A 16 13.19 15.88 -7.96
N ALA A 17 12.64 14.69 -8.21
CA ALA A 17 11.78 14.03 -7.26
C ALA A 17 12.57 14.02 -5.95
N SER A 18 12.04 14.68 -4.91
CA SER A 18 12.74 14.72 -3.64
C SER A 18 12.92 13.27 -3.19
N SER A 19 14.16 12.82 -3.17
CA SER A 19 14.60 11.49 -2.75
C SER A 19 14.31 11.37 -1.24
N SER A 20 13.06 11.06 -0.93
CA SER A 20 12.51 11.10 0.42
C SER A 20 11.88 9.77 0.73
N SER A 21 12.01 9.36 1.99
CA SER A 21 11.40 8.13 2.46
C SER A 21 9.88 8.28 2.56
N SER A 22 9.14 7.20 2.34
CA SER A 22 7.70 7.17 2.47
C SER A 22 7.21 5.96 3.27
N LEU A 23 6.02 6.11 3.85
CA LEU A 23 5.32 5.08 4.60
C LEU A 23 3.99 4.80 3.90
N ILE A 24 3.79 3.57 3.46
CA ILE A 24 2.61 3.16 2.71
C ILE A 24 1.85 2.13 3.55
N PHE A 25 0.64 2.49 3.97
CA PHE A 25 -0.26 1.58 4.66
C PHE A 25 -0.87 0.60 3.66
N LEU A 26 -0.39 -0.65 3.70
CA LEU A 26 -0.88 -1.72 2.83
C LEU A 26 -2.21 -2.28 3.32
N GLY A 27 -2.42 -2.29 4.64
CA GLY A 27 -3.70 -2.61 5.24
C GLY A 27 -3.83 -2.05 6.64
N THR A 28 -5.08 -1.84 7.04
CA THR A 28 -5.47 -1.17 8.29
C THR A 28 -6.66 -1.88 8.96
N GLY A 29 -6.90 -3.14 8.57
CA GLY A 29 -7.95 -4.00 9.09
C GLY A 29 -7.44 -4.94 10.18
N CYS A 30 -8.36 -5.45 10.98
CA CYS A 30 -8.05 -6.46 12.01
C CYS A 30 -7.65 -7.81 11.37
N SER A 31 -7.44 -8.83 12.21
CA SER A 31 -7.10 -10.18 11.75
C SER A 31 -8.10 -10.75 10.73
N GLY A 32 -9.39 -10.43 10.85
CA GLY A 32 -10.43 -10.86 9.91
C GLY A 32 -10.48 -10.12 8.57
N ALA A 33 -9.72 -9.03 8.39
CA ALA A 33 -9.90 -8.04 7.32
C ALA A 33 -11.33 -7.45 7.30
N LEU A 34 -11.61 -6.55 6.36
CA LEU A 34 -12.91 -5.93 6.17
C LEU A 34 -13.21 -5.80 4.67
N PRO A 35 -14.38 -6.25 4.17
CA PRO A 35 -15.51 -6.80 4.92
C PRO A 35 -15.24 -8.17 5.57
N ASP A 36 -15.89 -8.45 6.70
CA ASP A 36 -15.87 -9.80 7.29
C ASP A 36 -16.74 -10.74 6.43
N ALA A 37 -16.15 -11.84 5.97
CA ALA A 37 -16.82 -12.78 5.08
C ALA A 37 -18.12 -13.35 5.68
N ARG A 38 -18.16 -13.60 7.00
CA ARG A 38 -19.37 -14.10 7.68
C ARG A 38 -20.48 -13.06 7.69
N CYS A 39 -20.15 -11.78 7.87
CA CYS A 39 -21.15 -10.71 7.74
C CYS A 39 -21.79 -10.65 6.35
N LEU A 40 -21.10 -11.13 5.32
CA LEU A 40 -21.63 -11.18 3.94
C LEU A 40 -22.44 -12.44 3.68
N VAL A 41 -21.95 -13.62 4.07
CA VAL A 41 -22.65 -14.89 3.82
C VAL A 41 -23.79 -15.17 4.80
N GLN A 42 -23.72 -14.60 6.01
CA GLN A 42 -24.73 -14.71 7.07
C GLN A 42 -24.97 -13.34 7.71
N PRO A 43 -25.67 -12.42 7.02
CA PRO A 43 -25.90 -11.08 7.55
C PRO A 43 -26.73 -11.11 8.83
N SER A 44 -26.33 -10.30 9.82
CA SER A 44 -27.14 -10.01 11.00
C SER A 44 -28.41 -9.23 10.62
N THR A 45 -29.37 -9.12 11.55
CA THR A 45 -30.56 -8.27 11.38
C THR A 45 -30.57 -7.20 12.49
N PRO A 46 -30.23 -5.93 12.19
CA PRO A 46 -29.88 -5.40 10.87
C PRO A 46 -28.47 -5.82 10.39
N PRO A 47 -28.19 -5.75 9.07
CA PRO A 47 -26.86 -6.05 8.53
C PRO A 47 -25.78 -5.11 9.07
N CYS A 48 -24.53 -5.60 9.16
CA CYS A 48 -23.40 -4.77 9.57
C CYS A 48 -23.16 -3.62 8.56
N ALA A 49 -23.45 -2.39 8.97
CA ALA A 49 -23.35 -1.21 8.10
C ALA A 49 -21.96 -1.00 7.50
N VAL A 50 -20.91 -1.31 8.25
CA VAL A 50 -19.52 -1.16 7.79
C VAL A 50 -19.18 -2.18 6.71
N CYS A 51 -19.56 -3.46 6.88
CA CYS A 51 -19.32 -4.49 5.86
C CYS A 51 -20.13 -4.20 4.59
N SER A 52 -21.37 -3.72 4.72
CA SER A 52 -22.18 -3.28 3.57
C SER A 52 -21.52 -2.13 2.82
N THR A 53 -20.98 -1.14 3.55
CA THR A 53 -20.31 0.02 2.94
C THR A 53 -18.96 -0.36 2.33
N ALA A 54 -18.26 -1.38 2.86
CA ALA A 54 -17.03 -1.89 2.29
C ALA A 54 -17.21 -2.50 0.88
N LEU A 55 -18.45 -2.77 0.46
CA LEU A 55 -18.79 -3.29 -0.87
C LEU A 55 -19.37 -2.23 -1.82
N SER A 56 -19.56 -0.98 -1.38
CA SER A 56 -20.22 0.06 -2.20
C SER A 56 -19.34 0.64 -3.31
N LEU A 57 -18.02 0.50 -3.18
CA LEU A 57 -17.01 0.99 -4.12
C LEU A 57 -15.96 -0.11 -4.36
N PRO A 58 -15.24 -0.06 -5.51
CA PRO A 58 -14.09 -0.91 -5.75
C PRO A 58 -13.08 -0.86 -4.58
N PRO A 59 -12.41 -1.98 -4.23
CA PRO A 59 -11.52 -2.04 -3.07
C PRO A 59 -10.46 -0.93 -3.03
N ASP A 60 -9.91 -0.55 -4.19
CA ASP A 60 -8.86 0.45 -4.32
C ASP A 60 -9.34 1.90 -4.12
N GLN A 61 -10.67 2.12 -4.09
CA GLN A 61 -11.33 3.40 -3.88
C GLN A 61 -12.17 3.43 -2.59
N ASN A 62 -12.26 2.30 -1.88
CA ASN A 62 -13.10 2.17 -0.70
C ASN A 62 -12.27 2.15 0.60
N PRO A 63 -12.32 3.20 1.44
CA PRO A 63 -11.59 3.22 2.71
C PRO A 63 -12.11 2.21 3.74
N ASN A 64 -13.32 1.68 3.54
CA ASN A 64 -13.86 0.61 4.37
C ASN A 64 -13.47 -0.79 3.87
N TYR A 65 -12.81 -0.92 2.72
CA TYR A 65 -12.22 -2.19 2.29
C TYR A 65 -10.77 -2.28 2.79
N ARG A 66 -10.56 -3.06 3.86
CA ARG A 66 -9.29 -3.09 4.61
C ARG A 66 -8.70 -4.50 4.66
N CYS A 67 -7.51 -4.66 4.09
CA CYS A 67 -6.69 -5.85 4.26
C CYS A 67 -6.16 -5.94 5.71
N ASN A 68 -5.51 -7.06 6.06
CA ASN A 68 -4.80 -7.19 7.34
C ASN A 68 -3.78 -6.07 7.52
N THR A 69 -3.55 -5.66 8.77
CA THR A 69 -2.53 -4.67 9.10
C THR A 69 -1.18 -5.02 8.46
N SER A 70 -0.63 -4.08 7.69
CA SER A 70 0.69 -4.20 7.09
C SER A 70 1.17 -2.82 6.63
N LEU A 71 2.48 -2.60 6.66
CA LEU A 71 3.13 -1.35 6.31
C LEU A 71 4.31 -1.62 5.39
N LEU A 72 4.46 -0.81 4.34
CA LEU A 72 5.69 -0.76 3.55
C LEU A 72 6.43 0.53 3.87
N ILE A 73 7.69 0.38 4.27
CA ILE A 73 8.65 1.48 4.36
C ILE A 73 9.41 1.50 3.03
N ASP A 74 9.26 2.59 2.30
CA ASP A 74 10.11 2.93 1.17
C ASP A 74 11.19 3.89 1.69
N TYR A 75 12.35 3.35 2.03
CA TYR A 75 13.44 4.08 2.62
C TYR A 75 14.40 4.57 1.54
N CYS A 76 14.50 5.88 1.38
CA CYS A 76 15.43 6.50 0.47
C CYS A 76 16.76 6.78 1.19
N HIS A 77 17.85 6.19 0.71
CA HIS A 77 19.21 6.47 1.16
C HIS A 77 19.74 7.81 0.61
N ASP A 78 20.84 8.27 1.20
CA ASP A 78 21.53 9.51 0.82
C ASP A 78 22.00 9.53 -0.66
N ASP A 79 22.25 8.35 -1.23
CA ASP A 79 22.63 8.17 -2.64
C ASP A 79 21.42 8.10 -3.59
N GLY A 80 20.20 8.28 -3.07
CA GLY A 80 18.95 8.20 -3.82
C GLY A 80 18.48 6.78 -4.09
N THR A 81 19.16 5.75 -3.58
CA THR A 81 18.69 4.37 -3.70
C THR A 81 17.55 4.10 -2.73
N HIS A 82 16.55 3.33 -3.19
CA HIS A 82 15.39 2.98 -2.39
C HIS A 82 15.50 1.54 -1.85
N LYS A 83 15.12 1.36 -0.59
CA LYS A 83 15.02 0.08 0.10
C LYS A 83 13.62 -0.13 0.62
N TYR A 84 13.05 -1.29 0.33
CA TYR A 84 11.67 -1.62 0.59
C TYR A 84 11.57 -2.62 1.74
N ILE A 85 11.16 -2.12 2.91
CA ILE A 85 11.04 -2.92 4.14
C ILE A 85 9.56 -3.15 4.41
N LEU A 86 9.14 -4.40 4.35
CA LEU A 86 7.76 -4.81 4.60
C LEU A 86 7.58 -5.16 6.08
N ILE A 87 6.56 -4.60 6.73
CA ILE A 87 6.15 -4.99 8.08
C ILE A 87 4.88 -5.81 7.97
N ASP A 88 4.96 -7.05 8.45
CA ASP A 88 3.93 -8.08 8.43
C ASP A 88 3.46 -8.47 7.02
N VAL A 89 3.31 -9.77 6.82
CA VAL A 89 2.88 -10.41 5.57
C VAL A 89 1.71 -11.33 5.87
N GLY A 90 0.57 -10.72 6.17
CA GLY A 90 -0.66 -11.44 6.49
C GLY A 90 -1.26 -12.20 5.31
N LYS A 91 -2.29 -13.01 5.60
CA LYS A 91 -3.08 -13.76 4.61
C LYS A 91 -3.72 -12.93 3.47
N THR A 92 -3.74 -11.60 3.56
CA THR A 92 -4.24 -10.69 2.51
C THR A 92 -3.14 -10.07 1.65
N PHE A 93 -1.87 -10.51 1.82
CA PHE A 93 -0.69 -9.95 1.14
C PHE A 93 -0.84 -9.86 -0.38
N ARG A 94 -1.33 -10.93 -1.03
CA ARG A 94 -1.52 -10.93 -2.50
C ARG A 94 -2.37 -9.75 -2.98
N GLU A 95 -3.43 -9.41 -2.24
CA GLU A 95 -4.28 -8.27 -2.60
C GLU A 95 -3.58 -6.94 -2.34
N GLN A 96 -2.83 -6.83 -1.24
CA GLN A 96 -2.04 -5.64 -0.91
C GLN A 96 -1.01 -5.33 -2.01
N VAL A 97 -0.35 -6.35 -2.56
CA VAL A 97 0.54 -6.22 -3.72
C VAL A 97 -0.21 -5.64 -4.92
N ILE A 98 -1.33 -6.26 -5.30
CA ILE A 98 -2.11 -5.84 -6.47
C ILE A 98 -2.58 -4.39 -6.34
N ARG A 99 -3.04 -3.97 -5.15
CA ARG A 99 -3.59 -2.63 -4.91
C ARG A 99 -2.51 -1.56 -4.76
N TRP A 100 -1.43 -1.86 -4.04
CA TRP A 100 -0.49 -0.84 -3.58
C TRP A 100 0.86 -0.93 -4.27
N PHE A 101 1.42 -2.12 -4.47
CA PHE A 101 2.76 -2.23 -5.07
C PHE A 101 2.74 -1.76 -6.52
N VAL A 102 1.72 -2.13 -7.28
CA VAL A 102 1.53 -1.65 -8.66
C VAL A 102 1.36 -0.14 -8.70
N ARG A 103 0.55 0.41 -7.78
CA ARG A 103 0.26 1.85 -7.69
C ARG A 103 1.48 2.69 -7.30
N HIS A 104 2.27 2.20 -6.34
CA HIS A 104 3.46 2.86 -5.82
C HIS A 104 4.75 2.44 -6.54
N LYS A 105 4.64 1.60 -7.58
CA LYS A 105 5.76 1.11 -8.40
C LYS A 105 6.87 0.45 -7.57
N VAL A 106 6.48 -0.33 -6.57
CA VAL A 106 7.40 -1.07 -5.70
C VAL A 106 7.99 -2.23 -6.49
N PRO A 107 9.30 -2.24 -6.80
CA PRO A 107 9.90 -3.24 -7.67
C PRO A 107 10.18 -4.56 -6.95
N SER A 108 10.40 -4.51 -5.63
CA SER A 108 10.91 -5.62 -4.84
C SER A 108 10.74 -5.39 -3.34
N ILE A 109 11.04 -6.42 -2.55
CA ILE A 109 11.14 -6.36 -1.09
C ILE A 109 12.58 -6.70 -0.71
N ASP A 110 13.24 -5.82 0.03
CA ASP A 110 14.61 -6.02 0.53
C ASP A 110 14.62 -6.73 1.88
N SER A 111 13.58 -6.52 2.70
CA SER A 111 13.50 -7.09 4.05
C SER A 111 12.07 -7.18 4.54
N ILE A 112 11.83 -8.13 5.46
CA ILE A 112 10.56 -8.34 6.12
C ILE A 112 10.76 -8.29 7.62
N ILE A 113 9.93 -7.53 8.31
CA ILE A 113 9.84 -7.50 9.78
C ILE A 113 8.50 -8.11 10.14
N LEU A 114 8.52 -9.21 10.89
CA LEU A 114 7.32 -9.81 11.46
C LEU A 114 7.16 -9.33 12.90
N THR A 115 6.00 -8.78 13.23
CA THR A 115 5.74 -8.25 14.57
C THR A 115 5.38 -9.35 15.55
N HIS A 116 4.69 -10.40 15.10
CA HIS A 116 4.26 -11.55 15.90
C HIS A 116 3.82 -12.73 15.02
N GLU A 117 3.58 -13.90 15.62
CA GLU A 117 3.34 -15.18 14.96
C GLU A 117 1.87 -15.53 14.69
N HIS A 118 1.00 -14.54 14.44
CA HIS A 118 -0.40 -14.81 14.08
C HIS A 118 -0.67 -14.81 12.57
N ALA A 119 -1.79 -15.43 12.22
CA ALA A 119 -2.22 -15.63 10.84
C ALA A 119 -2.28 -14.36 9.98
N ASP A 120 -2.70 -13.25 10.58
CA ASP A 120 -2.78 -11.94 9.96
C ASP A 120 -1.44 -11.21 9.84
N ALA A 121 -0.37 -11.75 10.42
CA ALA A 121 0.98 -11.22 10.27
C ALA A 121 1.91 -12.11 9.43
N VAL A 122 1.66 -13.43 9.31
CA VAL A 122 2.64 -14.36 8.71
C VAL A 122 2.15 -15.24 7.55
N LEU A 123 0.84 -15.44 7.37
CA LEU A 123 0.35 -16.45 6.40
C LEU A 123 0.33 -16.00 4.93
N GLY A 124 0.92 -14.86 4.60
CA GLY A 124 1.17 -14.45 3.21
C GLY A 124 2.62 -14.67 2.77
N LEU A 125 3.49 -15.21 3.65
CA LEU A 125 4.92 -15.37 3.38
C LEU A 125 5.23 -16.26 2.16
N ASP A 126 4.35 -17.22 1.82
CA ASP A 126 4.51 -18.07 0.63
C ASP A 126 4.43 -17.28 -0.68
N GLY A 127 3.78 -16.11 -0.66
CA GLY A 127 3.65 -15.23 -1.82
C GLY A 127 4.79 -14.23 -1.99
N VAL A 128 5.78 -14.20 -1.09
CA VAL A 128 6.84 -13.18 -1.12
C VAL A 128 7.99 -13.58 -2.03
N TRP A 129 8.50 -12.60 -2.77
CA TRP A 129 9.79 -12.67 -3.46
C TRP A 129 10.71 -11.63 -2.83
N MET A 130 11.94 -12.03 -2.52
CA MET A 130 13.00 -11.13 -2.07
C MET A 130 14.09 -11.11 -3.13
N VAL A 131 14.83 -10.00 -3.21
CA VAL A 131 16.01 -9.83 -4.09
C VAL A 131 17.29 -9.92 -3.29
#